data_AF-A0A975T322-F1
#
_entry.id   AF-A0A975T322-F1
#
_cell.length_a   1.000
_cell.length_b   1.000
_cell.length_c   1.000
_cell.angle_alpha   90.00
_cell.angle_beta   90.00
_cell.angle_gamma   90.00
#
_symmetry.space_group_name_H-M   'P 1'
#
loop_
_entity.id
_entity.type
_entity.pdbx_description
1 polymer ?
#
loop_
_entity_poly.entity_id
_entity_poly.type
_entity_poly.pdbx_seq_one_letter_code
_entity_poly.pdbx_strand_id
1 'polypeptide(L)' 'MTGAQRSYLDTLARDAGEQLTPDLTKAEASEHIERLQAKTGRGTS' A
#
# COMPACT_ATOMS: atom_id res chain seq x y z
N MET A 1 10.80 1.63 -5.41
CA MET A 1 9.75 0.64 -5.11
C MET A 1 9.97 -0.61 -5.94
N THR A 2 9.76 -1.82 -5.39
CA THR A 2 9.80 -3.06 -6.19
C THR A 2 8.47 -3.29 -6.91
N GLY A 3 8.46 -4.10 -7.99
CA GLY A 3 7.21 -4.46 -8.68
C GLY A 3 6.19 -5.14 -7.75
N ALA A 4 6.66 -6.00 -6.85
CA ALA A 4 5.81 -6.66 -5.86
C ALA A 4 5.18 -5.67 -4.86
N GLN A 5 5.96 -4.69 -4.37
CA GLN A 5 5.41 -3.62 -3.52
C GLN A 5 4.34 -2.82 -4.27
N ARG A 6 4.55 -2.49 -5.55
CA ARG A 6 3.58 -1.74 -6.37
C ARG A 6 2.25 -2.49 -6.50
N SER A 7 2.27 -3.77 -6.92
CA SER A 7 1.04 -4.56 -7.08
C SER A 7 0.28 -4.76 -5.76
N TYR A 8 1.01 -4.93 -4.65
CA TYR A 8 0.39 -5.08 -3.34
C TYR A 8 -0.25 -3.76 -2.87
N LEU A 9 0.44 -2.65 -3.08
CA LEU A 9 -0.02 -1.31 -2.76
C LEU A 9 -1.29 -0.93 -3.56
N ASP A 10 -1.35 -1.24 -4.86
CA ASP A 10 -2.54 -1.02 -5.70
C ASP A 10 -3.77 -1.77 -5.17
N THR A 11 -3.56 -3.01 -4.70
CA THR A 11 -4.63 -3.83 -4.11
C THR A 11 -5.15 -3.15 -2.84
N LEU A 12 -4.23 -2.80 -1.93
CA LEU A 12 -4.58 -2.11 -0.68
C LEU A 12 -5.26 -0.76 -0.91
N ALA A 13 -4.80 0.02 -1.89
CA ALA A 13 -5.39 1.30 -2.27
C ALA A 13 -6.83 1.11 -2.75
N ARG A 14 -7.05 0.14 -3.66
CA ARG A 14 -8.37 -0.18 -4.18
C ARG A 14 -9.34 -0.59 -3.08
N ASP A 15 -8.91 -1.41 -2.14
CA ASP A 15 -9.74 -1.85 -1.01
C ASP A 15 -10.01 -0.72 -0.01
N ALA A 16 -9.07 0.21 0.14
CA ALA A 16 -9.22 1.40 0.97
C ALA A 16 -10.01 2.54 0.27
N GLY A 17 -10.38 2.38 -1.00
CA GLY A 17 -11.00 3.42 -1.83
C GLY A 17 -10.07 4.61 -2.12
N GLU A 18 -8.76 4.40 -2.10
CA GLU A 18 -7.73 5.43 -2.31
C GLU A 18 -7.01 5.24 -3.65
N GLN A 19 -6.48 6.33 -4.20
CA GLN A 19 -5.54 6.30 -5.32
C GLN A 19 -4.16 6.71 -4.82
N LEU A 20 -3.13 5.96 -5.21
CA LEU A 20 -1.74 6.25 -4.86
C LEU A 20 -0.98 6.68 -6.09
N THR A 21 0.05 7.50 -5.87
CA THR A 21 0.92 7.96 -6.94
C THR A 21 1.84 6.83 -7.39
N PRO A 22 2.13 6.71 -8.71
CA PRO A 22 2.98 5.64 -9.23
C PRO A 22 4.47 5.82 -8.92
N ASP A 23 4.89 6.99 -8.41
CA ASP A 23 6.29 7.39 -8.26
C ASP A 23 6.82 7.28 -6.82
N LEU A 24 6.21 6.41 -6.02
CA LEU A 24 6.65 6.16 -4.65
C LEU A 24 8.04 5.50 -4.61
N THR A 25 8.88 5.99 -3.70
CA THR A 25 10.10 5.32 -3.29
C THR A 25 9.79 4.02 -2.57
N LYS A 26 10.82 3.19 -2.33
CA LYS A 26 10.64 1.95 -1.56
C LYS A 26 10.20 2.23 -0.12
N ALA A 27 10.72 3.30 0.48
CA ALA A 27 10.40 3.67 1.87
C ALA A 27 8.95 4.14 1.98
N GLU A 28 8.53 5.08 1.13
CA GLU A 28 7.14 5.56 1.10
C GLU A 28 6.15 4.44 0.79
N ALA A 29 6.50 3.50 -0.11
CA ALA A 29 5.67 2.33 -0.38
C ALA A 29 5.47 1.46 0.88
N SER A 30 6.51 1.27 1.71
CA SER A 30 6.38 0.52 2.96
C SER A 30 5.47 1.23 3.96
N GLU A 31 5.62 2.55 4.13
CA GLU A 31 4.77 3.36 5.03
C GLU A 31 3.29 3.32 4.60
N HIS A 32 3.03 3.43 3.31
CA HIS A 32 1.68 3.32 2.77
C HIS A 32 1.09 1.91 2.94
N ILE A 33 1.90 0.85 2.80
CA ILE A 33 1.46 -0.52 3.05
C ILE A 33 0.96 -0.67 4.49
N GLU A 34 1.74 -0.24 5.49
CA GLU A 34 1.36 -0.34 6.91
C GLU A 34 0.07 0.45 7.19
N ARG A 35 0.00 1.70 6.72
CA ARG A 35 -1.18 2.56 6.87
C ARG A 35 -2.43 1.94 6.25
N LEU A 36 -2.31 1.40 5.03
CA LEU A 36 -3.46 0.82 4.32
C LEU A 36 -3.86 -0.54 4.87
N GLN A 37 -2.91 -1.36 5.33
CA GLN A 37 -3.21 -2.61 6.03
C GLN A 37 -3.99 -2.35 7.31
N ALA A 38 -3.63 -1.32 8.08
CA ALA A 38 -4.38 -0.89 9.26
C ALA A 38 -5.79 -0.40 8.89
N LYS A 39 -5.89 0.44 7.84
CA LYS A 39 -7.19 0.98 7.37
C LYS A 39 -8.13 -0.10 6.83
N THR A 40 -7.59 -1.10 6.14
CA THR A 40 -8.36 -2.20 5.53
C THR A 40 -8.61 -3.37 6.48
N GLY A 41 -8.09 -3.31 7.71
CA GLY A 41 -8.23 -4.39 8.69
C GLY A 41 -7.45 -5.66 8.34
N ARG A 42 -6.41 -5.57 7.51
CA ARG A 42 -5.53 -6.69 7.12
C ARG A 42 -4.27 -6.82 7.98
N GLY A 43 -3.93 -5.79 8.75
CA GLY A 43 -2.80 -5.79 9.67
C GLY A 43 -3.18 -6.43 11.01
N THR A 44 -3.36 -7.74 11.05
CA THR A 44 -3.57 -8.47 12.31
C THR A 44 -2.83 -9.81 12.29
N SER A 45 -1.63 -9.81 12.86
CA SER A 45 -0.99 -10.88 13.65
C SER A 45 0.28 -10.34 14.29
#